data_AF-A0A7S4R3G2-F1
#
_entry.id   AF-A0A7S4R3G2-F1
#
_cell.length_a   1.000
_cell.length_b   1.000
_cell.length_c   1.000
_cell.angle_alpha   90.00
_cell.angle_beta   90.00
_cell.angle_gamma   90.00
#
_symmetry.space_group_name_H-M   'P 1'
#
loop_
_entity.id
_entity.type
_entity.pdbx_description
1 polymer ?
#
loop_
_entity_poly.entity_id
_entity_poly.type
_entity_poly.pdbx_seq_one_letter_code
_entity_poly.pdbx_strand_id
1 'polypeptide(L)'
;MFDIDTQRWTCIQESSDPRPHTNDDSNSALGDHPRPRLGSTVPSRRFGYVSVVHNNKFVLFGGFDGSRWLNDMYEFDFETKTWTEILARGQLPSVRSCPAWAKDETHVYIQGGYDGVERKADFFACDLKTYTWTEMPCRGTPPSPRYFHSCCLYGNKMYAYGGYSGSERLADMYAYDFETNHWSEVDCTNGDCPSGRSSLVAQVYENSLYIFGGYNGVHVLNDFYKFRLKPVSVPPPALVQDLQKLINRPELCDVTFLVEGKEIHANRAILAVRSEYFKVMLFSGGMRESIQMTCGGSDMDSDYSPPIELKDVSHPVFLKVLEYLYTDSICDTSLEVGVPLLIASERFMLDRLKALCEDNIRREISVENVIGIFIASHRHNAIGLKDIALEFILKNLNDPTVMVG
;
A
#
# COMPACT_ATOMS: atom_id res chain seq x y z
N MET A 1 -10.13 -2.58 -25.81
CA MET A 1 -10.49 -2.08 -24.47
C MET A 1 -10.51 -3.30 -23.56
N PHE A 2 -9.42 -3.56 -22.85
CA PHE A 2 -9.39 -4.70 -21.92
C PHE A 2 -10.15 -4.24 -20.68
N ASP A 3 -11.32 -4.83 -20.45
CA ASP A 3 -12.08 -4.63 -19.22
C ASP A 3 -11.22 -5.13 -18.05
N ILE A 4 -10.66 -4.18 -17.30
CA ILE A 4 -9.76 -4.42 -16.17
C ILE A 4 -10.55 -4.57 -14.86
N ASP A 5 -11.86 -4.38 -14.91
CA ASP A 5 -12.73 -4.25 -13.74
C ASP A 5 -13.51 -5.54 -13.44
N THR A 6 -13.59 -6.46 -14.41
CA THR A 6 -14.32 -7.72 -14.27
C THR A 6 -13.46 -8.87 -13.73
N GLN A 7 -13.89 -9.41 -12.58
CA GLN A 7 -13.42 -10.71 -12.08
C GLN A 7 -14.10 -11.81 -12.90
N ARG A 8 -13.31 -12.71 -13.48
CA ARG A 8 -13.82 -13.75 -14.38
C ARG A 8 -12.88 -14.94 -14.42
N TRP A 9 -13.44 -16.14 -14.50
CA TRP A 9 -12.73 -17.37 -14.87
C TRP A 9 -12.51 -17.48 -16.38
N THR A 10 -11.32 -17.94 -16.76
CA THR A 10 -10.98 -18.34 -18.12
C THR A 10 -10.43 -19.75 -18.07
N CYS A 11 -11.04 -20.68 -18.83
CA CYS A 11 -10.47 -22.01 -19.02
C CYS A 11 -9.28 -21.88 -19.97
N ILE A 12 -8.09 -22.27 -19.51
CA ILE A 12 -6.88 -22.31 -20.33
C ILE A 12 -6.75 -23.67 -21.00
N GLN A 13 -7.11 -24.73 -20.29
CA GLN A 13 -7.09 -26.11 -20.76
C GLN A 13 -8.25 -26.89 -20.15
N GLU A 14 -9.05 -27.56 -20.98
CA GLU A 14 -10.10 -28.47 -20.51
C GLU A 14 -9.51 -29.79 -19.99
N SER A 15 -10.27 -30.47 -19.13
CA SER A 15 -9.86 -31.77 -18.63
C SER A 15 -10.03 -32.79 -19.74
N SER A 16 -8.98 -33.55 -20.05
CA SER A 16 -9.08 -34.66 -21.01
C SER A 16 -9.59 -35.91 -20.30
N ASP A 17 -10.55 -36.63 -20.90
CA ASP A 17 -11.02 -37.90 -20.37
C ASP A 17 -9.87 -38.91 -20.30
N PRO A 18 -9.65 -39.59 -19.16
CA PRO A 18 -8.68 -40.65 -19.09
C PRO A 18 -9.15 -41.78 -20.02
N ARG A 19 -8.32 -42.14 -21.00
CA ARG A 19 -8.47 -43.45 -21.68
C ARG A 19 -8.56 -44.53 -20.58
N PRO A 20 -9.44 -45.53 -20.71
CA PRO A 20 -9.66 -46.51 -19.66
C PRO A 20 -8.37 -47.30 -19.46
N HIS A 21 -7.60 -46.92 -18.44
CA HIS A 21 -6.52 -47.73 -17.93
C HIS A 21 -7.16 -48.76 -17.01
N THR A 22 -6.99 -50.02 -17.41
CA THR A 22 -7.29 -51.23 -16.65
C THR A 22 -6.68 -51.15 -15.25
N ASN A 23 -7.45 -51.69 -14.28
CA ASN A 23 -7.17 -51.91 -12.85
C ASN A 23 -5.70 -51.93 -12.36
N ASP A 24 -5.60 -51.63 -11.05
CA ASP A 24 -4.46 -51.66 -10.11
C ASP A 24 -3.85 -50.27 -9.93
N ASP A 25 -3.85 -49.64 -8.74
CA ASP A 25 -3.69 -50.18 -7.40
C ASP A 25 -4.54 -49.45 -6.35
N SER A 26 -5.05 -50.23 -5.40
CA SER A 26 -5.50 -49.75 -4.10
C SER A 26 -4.43 -48.89 -3.45
N ASN A 27 -4.76 -47.65 -3.10
CA ASN A 27 -3.94 -46.78 -2.27
C ASN A 27 -3.98 -47.28 -0.80
N SER A 28 -3.43 -48.47 -0.55
CA SER A 28 -3.23 -49.02 0.79
C SER A 28 -1.76 -48.90 1.16
N ALA A 29 -1.37 -47.76 1.71
CA ALA A 29 -0.11 -47.63 2.42
C ALA A 29 -0.21 -48.35 3.79
N LEU A 30 -0.34 -49.68 3.79
CA LEU A 30 -0.18 -50.52 4.98
C LEU A 30 1.16 -51.24 4.87
N GLY A 31 2.23 -50.48 5.08
CA GLY A 31 3.53 -51.03 5.47
C GLY A 31 3.56 -51.15 7.00
N ASP A 32 3.53 -52.39 7.48
CA ASP A 32 3.66 -52.74 8.89
C ASP A 32 5.14 -52.64 9.31
N HIS A 33 5.51 -51.51 9.92
CA HIS A 33 6.87 -51.21 10.35
C HIS A 33 6.86 -50.43 11.69
N PRO A 34 7.90 -50.62 12.53
CA PRO A 34 7.79 -50.49 13.97
C PRO A 34 7.51 -49.06 14.44
N ARG A 35 6.72 -48.96 15.53
CA ARG A 35 6.31 -47.73 16.20
C ARG A 35 7.52 -46.85 16.56
N PRO A 36 7.46 -45.51 16.34
CA PRO A 36 8.50 -44.62 16.82
C PRO A 36 8.59 -44.66 18.35
N ARG A 37 9.82 -44.66 18.87
CA ARG A 37 10.10 -44.47 20.29
C ARG A 37 9.82 -43.01 20.67
N LEU A 38 9.19 -42.82 21.84
CA LEU A 38 8.93 -41.51 22.43
C LEU A 38 10.26 -40.73 22.55
N GLY A 39 10.35 -39.54 21.95
CA GLY A 39 11.55 -38.66 21.99
C GLY A 39 12.43 -38.65 20.73
N SER A 40 11.90 -38.93 19.55
CA SER A 40 12.65 -38.78 18.28
C SER A 40 12.71 -37.32 17.83
N THR A 41 13.90 -36.84 17.47
CA THR A 41 14.13 -35.50 16.89
C THR A 41 13.65 -35.35 15.44
N VAL A 42 13.09 -36.42 14.85
CA VAL A 42 12.68 -36.48 13.44
C VAL A 42 11.16 -36.63 13.36
N PRO A 43 10.47 -35.92 12.44
CA PRO A 43 9.04 -36.07 12.27
C PRO A 43 8.65 -37.48 11.82
N SER A 44 7.51 -37.97 12.33
CA SER A 44 6.89 -39.22 11.85
C SER A 44 6.48 -39.13 10.37
N ARG A 45 6.35 -40.29 9.70
CA ARG A 45 5.68 -40.39 8.38
C ARG A 45 4.31 -39.70 8.46
N ARG A 46 3.95 -38.88 7.49
CA ARG A 46 2.71 -38.10 7.51
C ARG A 46 2.32 -37.57 6.14
N PHE A 47 1.04 -37.26 5.95
CA PHE A 47 0.56 -36.49 4.80
C PHE A 47 -0.35 -35.34 5.26
N GLY A 48 -0.63 -34.42 4.34
CA GLY A 48 -1.54 -33.29 4.61
C GLY A 48 -1.00 -32.32 5.65
N TYR A 49 0.31 -32.26 5.83
CA TYR A 49 0.98 -31.30 6.69
C TYR A 49 1.09 -29.94 5.99
N VAL A 50 1.26 -28.90 6.78
CA VAL A 50 1.68 -27.58 6.31
C VAL A 50 3.20 -27.60 6.16
N SER A 51 3.73 -27.05 5.09
CA SER A 51 5.17 -26.96 4.87
C SER A 51 5.59 -25.65 4.23
N VAL A 52 6.59 -24.98 4.79
CA VAL A 52 7.13 -23.74 4.22
C VAL A 52 8.65 -23.73 4.29
N VAL A 53 9.29 -22.98 3.40
CA VAL A 53 10.71 -22.64 3.53
C VAL A 53 10.83 -21.21 4.02
N HIS A 54 11.59 -21.00 5.10
CA HIS A 54 11.86 -19.69 5.68
C HIS A 54 13.28 -19.69 6.25
N ASN A 55 14.06 -18.64 5.96
CA ASN A 55 15.45 -18.48 6.44
C ASN A 55 16.32 -19.74 6.31
N ASN A 56 16.35 -20.34 5.12
CA ASN A 56 17.12 -21.55 4.81
C ASN A 56 16.77 -22.78 5.67
N LYS A 57 15.53 -22.82 6.19
CA LYS A 57 14.98 -23.97 6.90
C LYS A 57 13.64 -24.40 6.30
N PHE A 58 13.39 -25.69 6.27
CA PHE A 58 12.07 -26.26 5.96
C PHE A 58 11.30 -26.46 7.25
N VAL A 59 10.18 -25.76 7.40
CA VAL A 59 9.30 -25.85 8.56
C VAL A 59 8.10 -26.72 8.21
N LEU A 60 7.75 -27.65 9.09
CA LEU A 60 6.64 -28.58 8.97
C LEU A 60 5.70 -28.41 10.16
N PHE A 61 4.39 -28.43 9.92
CA PHE A 61 3.38 -28.42 10.97
C PHE A 61 2.26 -29.43 10.70
N GLY A 62 1.94 -30.22 11.72
CA GLY A 62 0.76 -31.09 11.77
C GLY A 62 0.76 -32.22 10.73
N GLY A 63 -0.42 -32.56 10.22
CA GLY A 63 -0.66 -33.66 9.29
C GLY A 63 -1.26 -34.90 9.97
N PHE A 64 -1.32 -36.00 9.23
CA PHE A 64 -1.81 -37.29 9.70
C PHE A 64 -0.78 -38.39 9.45
N ASP A 65 -0.42 -39.15 10.51
CA ASP A 65 0.68 -40.14 10.47
C ASP A 65 0.26 -41.56 10.05
N GLY A 66 -1.00 -41.72 9.65
CA GLY A 66 -1.62 -43.03 9.41
C GLY A 66 -2.42 -43.54 10.61
N SER A 67 -2.31 -42.89 11.78
CA SER A 67 -3.04 -43.27 12.99
C SER A 67 -3.61 -42.08 13.75
N ARG A 68 -2.90 -40.95 13.80
CA ARG A 68 -3.28 -39.75 14.54
C ARG A 68 -3.10 -38.50 13.71
N TRP A 69 -3.98 -37.54 13.92
CA TRP A 69 -3.78 -36.16 13.52
C TRP A 69 -2.81 -35.49 14.47
N LEU A 70 -2.01 -34.59 13.93
CA LEU A 70 -0.90 -33.97 14.63
C LEU A 70 -1.00 -32.43 14.58
N ASN A 71 -0.36 -31.76 15.54
CA ASN A 71 -0.12 -30.32 15.58
C ASN A 71 1.30 -30.02 16.11
N ASP A 72 2.20 -30.98 15.96
CA ASP A 72 3.63 -30.83 16.23
C ASP A 72 4.30 -29.97 15.14
N MET A 73 5.41 -29.33 15.50
CA MET A 73 6.22 -28.53 14.57
C MET A 73 7.65 -29.05 14.52
N TYR A 74 8.22 -29.06 13.32
CA TYR A 74 9.62 -29.40 13.10
C TYR A 74 10.25 -28.43 12.13
N GLU A 75 11.55 -28.16 12.31
CA GLU A 75 12.38 -27.56 11.28
C GLU A 75 13.47 -28.53 10.82
N PHE A 76 13.74 -28.49 9.52
CA PHE A 76 14.92 -29.09 8.91
C PHE A 76 15.84 -27.98 8.43
N ASP A 77 17.07 -27.98 8.93
CA ASP A 77 18.10 -27.04 8.52
C ASP A 77 18.82 -27.58 7.27
N PHE A 78 18.83 -26.80 6.19
CA PHE A 78 19.44 -27.25 4.93
C PHE A 78 20.98 -27.28 4.97
N GLU A 79 21.60 -26.53 5.87
CA GLU A 79 23.06 -26.49 6.04
C GLU A 79 23.54 -27.70 6.85
N THR A 80 22.96 -27.89 8.04
CA THR A 80 23.36 -29.00 8.94
C THR A 80 22.72 -30.33 8.54
N LYS A 81 21.65 -30.30 7.75
CA LYS A 81 20.84 -31.46 7.33
C LYS A 81 20.24 -32.22 8.52
N THR A 82 19.82 -31.49 9.54
CA THR A 82 19.25 -32.06 10.77
C THR A 82 17.84 -31.58 11.02
N TRP A 83 17.01 -32.47 11.57
CA TRP A 83 15.70 -32.14 12.10
C TRP A 83 15.78 -31.70 13.56
N THR A 84 14.97 -30.71 13.91
CA THR A 84 14.76 -30.25 15.28
C THR A 84 13.26 -30.09 15.51
N GLU A 85 12.77 -30.61 16.65
CA GLU A 85 11.41 -30.34 17.09
C GLU A 85 11.30 -28.90 17.59
N ILE A 86 10.30 -28.18 17.11
CA ILE A 86 10.03 -26.80 17.52
C ILE A 86 8.98 -26.83 18.63
N LEU A 87 9.30 -26.18 19.76
CA LEU A 87 8.30 -25.87 20.77
C LEU A 87 7.44 -24.69 20.31
N ALA A 88 6.33 -25.00 19.62
CA ALA A 88 5.34 -24.02 19.21
C ALA A 88 4.67 -23.35 20.41
N ARG A 89 4.36 -22.05 20.30
CA ARG A 89 3.83 -21.22 21.39
C ARG A 89 2.52 -20.54 20.99
N GLY A 90 1.81 -19.97 21.96
CA GLY A 90 0.61 -19.15 21.71
C GLY A 90 -0.67 -19.97 21.60
N GLN A 91 -1.59 -19.51 20.74
CA GLN A 91 -2.89 -20.14 20.47
C GLN A 91 -2.74 -21.16 19.35
N LEU A 92 -2.30 -22.37 19.70
CA LEU A 92 -2.06 -23.41 18.70
C LEU A 92 -3.36 -23.88 18.06
N PRO A 93 -3.37 -24.12 16.74
CA PRO A 93 -4.43 -24.88 16.11
C PRO A 93 -4.53 -26.29 16.70
N SER A 94 -5.75 -26.85 16.71
CA SER A 94 -5.95 -28.28 17.04
C SER A 94 -5.18 -29.18 16.07
N VAL A 95 -4.98 -30.45 16.47
CA VAL A 95 -4.49 -31.49 15.56
C VAL A 95 -5.26 -31.46 14.25
N ARG A 96 -4.59 -31.52 13.10
CA ARG A 96 -5.27 -31.46 11.80
C ARG A 96 -4.41 -31.89 10.63
N SER A 97 -5.08 -32.29 9.57
CA SER A 97 -4.52 -32.57 8.25
C SER A 97 -5.24 -31.78 7.16
N CYS A 98 -4.52 -31.52 6.08
CA CYS A 98 -4.97 -30.85 4.87
C CYS A 98 -5.67 -29.49 5.10
N PRO A 99 -5.20 -28.61 6.02
CA PRO A 99 -5.60 -27.22 5.97
C PRO A 99 -5.05 -26.60 4.68
N ALA A 100 -5.72 -25.58 4.15
CA ALA A 100 -5.04 -24.72 3.19
C ALA A 100 -4.07 -23.82 3.94
N TRP A 101 -2.95 -23.52 3.31
CA TRP A 101 -1.96 -22.63 3.90
C TRP A 101 -1.29 -21.76 2.84
N ALA A 102 -0.88 -20.57 3.25
CA ALA A 102 -0.11 -19.63 2.44
C ALA A 102 0.89 -18.90 3.33
N LYS A 103 1.98 -18.38 2.75
CA LYS A 103 3.09 -17.79 3.50
C LYS A 103 3.46 -16.43 2.90
N ASP A 104 3.61 -15.42 3.74
CA ASP A 104 4.24 -14.15 3.36
C ASP A 104 5.73 -14.15 3.77
N GLU A 105 6.35 -12.99 3.91
CA GLU A 105 7.76 -12.90 4.32
C GLU A 105 8.00 -13.39 5.75
N THR A 106 7.04 -13.22 6.64
CA THR A 106 7.17 -13.32 8.10
C THR A 106 6.26 -14.35 8.77
N HIS A 107 5.12 -14.67 8.16
CA HIS A 107 4.09 -15.53 8.72
C HIS A 107 3.73 -16.67 7.75
N VAL A 108 3.30 -17.79 8.32
CA VAL A 108 2.48 -18.78 7.62
C VAL A 108 1.06 -18.71 8.17
N TYR A 109 0.10 -18.72 7.26
CA TYR A 109 -1.33 -18.69 7.54
C TYR A 109 -1.93 -20.05 7.24
N ILE A 110 -2.85 -20.53 8.08
CA ILE A 110 -3.56 -21.78 7.85
C ILE A 110 -5.06 -21.59 8.04
N GLN A 111 -5.87 -22.20 7.18
CA GLN A 111 -7.33 -22.18 7.28
C GLN A 111 -7.90 -23.59 7.14
N GLY A 112 -8.83 -23.91 8.04
CA GLY A 112 -9.57 -25.16 8.04
C GLY A 112 -8.72 -26.41 8.31
N GLY A 113 -9.01 -27.49 7.58
CA GLY A 113 -8.42 -28.81 7.77
C GLY A 113 -9.39 -29.79 8.45
N TYR A 114 -8.92 -31.02 8.68
CA TYR A 114 -9.68 -32.08 9.34
C TYR A 114 -8.88 -32.66 10.51
N ASP A 115 -9.49 -32.72 11.69
CA ASP A 115 -8.85 -33.15 12.94
C ASP A 115 -9.09 -34.64 13.30
N GLY A 116 -9.83 -35.36 12.46
CA GLY A 116 -10.26 -36.73 12.70
C GLY A 116 -11.67 -36.87 13.25
N VAL A 117 -12.29 -35.75 13.65
CA VAL A 117 -13.67 -35.70 14.11
C VAL A 117 -14.47 -34.76 13.21
N GLU A 118 -14.02 -33.52 13.08
CA GLU A 118 -14.70 -32.46 12.36
C GLU A 118 -13.78 -31.72 11.39
N ARG A 119 -14.39 -31.13 10.35
CA ARG A 119 -13.68 -30.16 9.53
C ARG A 119 -13.65 -28.85 10.30
N LYS A 120 -12.58 -28.09 10.12
CA LYS A 120 -12.41 -26.80 10.79
C LYS A 120 -12.69 -25.67 9.81
N ALA A 121 -13.13 -24.53 10.34
CA ALA A 121 -13.29 -23.26 9.61
C ALA A 121 -12.41 -22.15 10.19
N ASP A 122 -11.71 -22.44 11.29
CA ASP A 122 -10.82 -21.53 11.98
C ASP A 122 -9.64 -21.08 11.10
N PHE A 123 -9.06 -19.94 11.46
CA PHE A 123 -8.00 -19.28 10.72
C PHE A 123 -6.90 -18.86 11.68
N PHE A 124 -5.65 -19.23 11.38
CA PHE A 124 -4.51 -18.96 12.26
C PHE A 124 -3.33 -18.39 11.48
N ALA A 125 -2.50 -17.62 12.17
CA ALA A 125 -1.19 -17.19 11.71
C ALA A 125 -0.11 -17.71 12.66
N CYS A 126 1.04 -18.11 12.11
CA CYS A 126 2.25 -18.43 12.86
C CYS A 126 3.35 -17.47 12.43
N ASP A 127 3.90 -16.73 13.40
CA ASP A 127 5.14 -15.97 13.21
C ASP A 127 6.30 -16.96 13.06
N LEU A 128 6.96 -16.96 11.90
CA LEU A 128 8.02 -17.91 11.56
C LEU A 128 9.37 -17.59 12.23
N LYS A 129 9.51 -16.42 12.86
CA LYS A 129 10.68 -16.06 13.66
C LYS A 129 10.57 -16.58 15.10
N THR A 130 9.38 -16.51 15.68
CA THR A 130 9.14 -16.88 17.08
C THR A 130 8.43 -18.22 17.26
N TYR A 131 7.88 -18.77 16.18
CA TYR A 131 7.00 -19.95 16.17
C TYR A 131 5.80 -19.79 17.10
N THR A 132 5.26 -18.57 17.17
CA THR A 132 4.09 -18.22 17.97
C THR A 132 2.85 -18.22 17.08
N TRP A 133 1.87 -19.04 17.44
CA TRP A 133 0.57 -19.10 16.80
C TRP A 133 -0.41 -18.11 17.42
N THR A 134 -1.22 -17.49 16.56
CA THR A 134 -2.31 -16.59 16.93
C THR A 134 -3.54 -16.98 16.13
N GLU A 135 -4.69 -17.07 16.80
CA GLU A 135 -5.97 -17.23 16.13
C GLU A 135 -6.38 -15.88 15.52
N MET A 136 -6.65 -15.89 14.22
CA MET A 136 -7.01 -14.67 13.49
C MET A 136 -8.50 -14.38 13.66
N PRO A 137 -8.92 -13.10 13.71
CA PRO A 137 -10.32 -12.74 13.86
C PRO A 137 -11.22 -13.34 12.76
N CYS A 138 -12.22 -14.11 13.15
CA CYS A 138 -13.20 -14.68 12.22
C CYS A 138 -14.45 -13.77 12.11
N ARG A 139 -14.30 -12.60 11.47
CA ARG A 139 -15.40 -11.64 11.26
C ARG A 139 -15.93 -11.68 9.82
N GLY A 140 -17.12 -11.13 9.58
CA GLY A 140 -17.74 -11.08 8.26
C GLY A 140 -18.36 -12.42 7.85
N THR A 141 -18.11 -12.85 6.61
CA THR A 141 -18.67 -14.07 6.02
C THR A 141 -17.57 -15.10 5.75
N PRO A 142 -17.17 -15.88 6.77
CA PRO A 142 -16.09 -16.86 6.64
C PRO A 142 -16.51 -18.09 5.81
N PRO A 143 -15.54 -18.80 5.21
CA PRO A 143 -15.80 -20.07 4.54
C PRO A 143 -16.36 -21.12 5.50
N SER A 144 -17.25 -21.98 5.00
CA SER A 144 -17.73 -23.15 5.75
C SER A 144 -16.59 -24.12 6.11
N PRO A 145 -16.74 -24.96 7.16
CA PRO A 145 -15.71 -25.92 7.55
C PRO A 145 -15.32 -26.87 6.42
N ARG A 146 -14.02 -26.93 6.10
CA ARG A 146 -13.51 -27.63 4.91
C ARG A 146 -12.03 -28.01 5.03
N TYR A 147 -11.61 -28.92 4.16
CA TYR A 147 -10.22 -29.37 4.01
C TYR A 147 -9.94 -29.67 2.53
N PHE A 148 -8.68 -29.86 2.15
CA PHE A 148 -8.25 -30.05 0.75
C PHE A 148 -8.64 -28.91 -0.20
N HIS A 149 -8.86 -27.71 0.32
CA HIS A 149 -8.95 -26.48 -0.48
C HIS A 149 -7.55 -25.91 -0.65
N SER A 150 -7.42 -24.90 -1.51
CA SER A 150 -6.17 -24.14 -1.65
C SER A 150 -6.38 -22.71 -1.20
N CYS A 151 -5.31 -22.07 -0.73
CA CYS A 151 -5.31 -20.64 -0.51
C CYS A 151 -4.03 -19.98 -1.04
N CYS A 152 -4.13 -18.69 -1.35
CA CYS A 152 -3.04 -17.87 -1.86
C CYS A 152 -3.12 -16.46 -1.29
N LEU A 153 -1.97 -15.79 -1.20
CA LEU A 153 -1.90 -14.36 -0.87
C LEU A 153 -1.88 -13.52 -2.14
N TYR A 154 -2.61 -12.41 -2.13
CA TYR A 154 -2.51 -11.37 -3.14
C TYR A 154 -2.84 -10.01 -2.55
N GLY A 155 -1.85 -9.10 -2.57
CA GLY A 155 -1.96 -7.81 -1.90
C GLY A 155 -2.16 -7.98 -0.39
N ASN A 156 -3.13 -7.27 0.16
CA ASN A 156 -3.50 -7.35 1.58
C ASN A 156 -4.61 -8.37 1.87
N LYS A 157 -4.77 -9.39 1.01
CA LYS A 157 -5.82 -10.39 1.15
C LYS A 157 -5.29 -11.81 0.99
N MET A 158 -5.92 -12.75 1.70
CA MET A 158 -5.78 -14.19 1.47
C MET A 158 -7.04 -14.72 0.79
N TYR A 159 -6.89 -15.44 -0.32
CA TYR A 159 -7.98 -16.05 -1.06
C TYR A 159 -8.01 -17.55 -0.80
N ALA A 160 -9.18 -18.12 -0.50
CA ALA A 160 -9.41 -19.55 -0.32
C ALA A 160 -10.41 -20.04 -1.39
N TYR A 161 -10.11 -21.14 -2.07
CA TYR A 161 -10.95 -21.67 -3.14
C TYR A 161 -11.18 -23.18 -3.03
N GLY A 162 -12.45 -23.57 -3.17
CA GLY A 162 -12.90 -24.95 -3.25
C GLY A 162 -12.77 -25.75 -1.96
N GLY A 163 -12.41 -27.03 -2.08
CA GLY A 163 -12.28 -28.00 -0.98
C GLY A 163 -13.46 -28.95 -0.86
N TYR A 164 -13.47 -29.71 0.24
CA TYR A 164 -14.53 -30.67 0.56
C TYR A 164 -15.15 -30.32 1.92
N SER A 165 -16.45 -30.03 1.97
CA SER A 165 -17.22 -29.73 3.21
C SER A 165 -17.52 -30.98 4.07
N GLY A 166 -16.88 -32.08 3.73
CA GLY A 166 -17.50 -33.23 3.06
C GLY A 166 -18.94 -33.67 3.24
N SER A 167 -19.88 -32.87 2.78
CA SER A 167 -20.99 -33.37 1.97
C SER A 167 -20.65 -33.30 0.47
N GLU A 168 -19.98 -32.23 0.05
CA GLU A 168 -19.79 -31.89 -1.36
C GLU A 168 -18.44 -31.20 -1.61
N ARG A 169 -18.01 -31.21 -2.87
CA ARG A 169 -16.83 -30.49 -3.32
C ARG A 169 -17.26 -29.10 -3.76
N LEU A 170 -16.55 -28.09 -3.27
CA LEU A 170 -16.98 -26.70 -3.34
C LEU A 170 -16.34 -26.00 -4.53
N ALA A 171 -17.03 -25.00 -5.08
CA ALA A 171 -16.58 -24.15 -6.18
C ALA A 171 -16.59 -22.66 -5.78
N ASP A 172 -16.69 -22.38 -4.49
CA ASP A 172 -16.79 -21.05 -3.90
C ASP A 172 -15.38 -20.45 -3.64
N MET A 173 -15.33 -19.13 -3.55
CA MET A 173 -14.12 -18.38 -3.25
C MET A 173 -14.38 -17.40 -2.11
N TYR A 174 -13.48 -17.35 -1.14
CA TYR A 174 -13.52 -16.39 -0.04
C TYR A 174 -12.22 -15.60 0.04
N ALA A 175 -12.31 -14.34 0.46
CA ALA A 175 -11.17 -13.49 0.70
C ALA A 175 -11.18 -12.99 2.15
N TYR A 176 -10.07 -13.20 2.86
CA TYR A 176 -9.78 -12.53 4.13
C TYR A 176 -9.00 -11.26 3.85
N ASP A 177 -9.43 -10.14 4.42
CA ASP A 177 -8.76 -8.85 4.35
C ASP A 177 -7.99 -8.58 5.64
N PHE A 178 -6.66 -8.44 5.56
CA PHE A 178 -5.80 -8.26 6.73
C PHE A 178 -5.87 -6.86 7.36
N GLU A 179 -6.37 -5.85 6.62
CA GLU A 179 -6.52 -4.47 7.13
C GLU A 179 -7.81 -4.33 7.93
N THR A 180 -8.90 -4.87 7.40
CA THR A 180 -10.21 -4.84 8.07
C THR A 180 -10.45 -6.02 9.00
N ASN A 181 -9.67 -7.10 8.90
CA ASN A 181 -9.87 -8.37 9.60
C ASN A 181 -11.24 -9.01 9.36
N HIS A 182 -11.72 -8.99 8.12
CA HIS A 182 -13.00 -9.57 7.72
C HIS A 182 -12.85 -10.56 6.57
N TRP A 183 -13.62 -11.63 6.65
CA TRP A 183 -13.91 -12.50 5.52
C TRP A 183 -15.04 -11.95 4.67
N SER A 184 -14.94 -12.16 3.37
CA SER A 184 -15.97 -11.85 2.38
C SER A 184 -16.02 -12.95 1.32
N GLU A 185 -17.20 -13.25 0.83
CA GLU A 185 -17.35 -14.12 -0.34
C GLU A 185 -16.97 -13.34 -1.60
N VAL A 186 -16.19 -13.98 -2.47
CA VAL A 186 -15.79 -13.42 -3.77
C VAL A 186 -16.71 -14.00 -4.82
N ASP A 187 -17.44 -13.13 -5.52
CA ASP A 187 -18.22 -13.56 -6.68
C ASP A 187 -17.27 -14.08 -7.77
N CYS A 188 -17.29 -15.40 -7.92
CA CYS A 188 -16.49 -16.14 -8.87
C CYS A 188 -17.39 -16.96 -9.83
N THR A 189 -18.62 -16.51 -10.04
CA THR A 189 -19.63 -17.17 -10.90
C THR A 189 -19.58 -16.72 -12.36
N ASN A 190 -18.68 -15.77 -12.69
CA ASN A 190 -18.54 -15.23 -14.02
C ASN A 190 -17.47 -15.96 -14.84
N GLY A 191 -17.80 -16.29 -16.10
CA GLY A 191 -16.91 -16.92 -17.07
C GLY A 191 -16.95 -18.45 -17.06
N ASP A 192 -15.83 -19.08 -17.45
CA ASP A 192 -15.73 -20.53 -17.60
C ASP A 192 -15.47 -21.15 -16.23
N CYS A 193 -16.51 -21.22 -15.40
CA CYS A 193 -16.37 -21.56 -13.99
C CYS A 193 -15.95 -23.03 -13.83
N PRO A 194 -14.87 -23.31 -13.08
CA PRO A 194 -14.46 -24.66 -12.78
C PRO A 194 -15.50 -25.37 -11.90
N SER A 195 -15.69 -26.67 -12.11
CA SER A 195 -16.53 -27.50 -11.23
C SER A 195 -16.02 -27.50 -9.78
N GLY A 196 -16.91 -27.75 -8.82
CA GLY A 196 -16.53 -27.94 -7.43
C GLY A 196 -15.48 -29.03 -7.27
N ARG A 197 -14.40 -28.74 -6.53
CA ARG A 197 -13.21 -29.59 -6.48
C ARG A 197 -12.45 -29.49 -5.17
N SER A 198 -11.81 -30.59 -4.79
CA SER A 198 -10.83 -30.66 -3.71
C SER A 198 -9.48 -31.12 -4.24
N SER A 199 -8.43 -31.06 -3.40
CA SER A 199 -7.09 -31.58 -3.72
C SER A 199 -6.46 -30.93 -4.96
N LEU A 200 -6.88 -29.71 -5.26
CA LEU A 200 -6.34 -28.86 -6.32
C LEU A 200 -5.05 -28.18 -5.86
N VAL A 201 -4.33 -27.60 -6.82
CA VAL A 201 -3.24 -26.65 -6.56
C VAL A 201 -3.69 -25.27 -7.04
N ALA A 202 -3.42 -24.25 -6.25
CA ALA A 202 -3.65 -22.86 -6.63
C ALA A 202 -2.38 -22.02 -6.43
N GLN A 203 -2.12 -21.08 -7.34
CA GLN A 203 -1.00 -20.14 -7.24
C GLN A 203 -1.39 -18.80 -7.85
N VAL A 204 -0.98 -17.71 -7.21
CA VAL A 204 -1.13 -16.36 -7.78
C VAL A 204 0.11 -16.01 -8.59
N TYR A 205 -0.11 -15.46 -9.78
CA TYR A 205 0.91 -14.82 -10.60
C TYR A 205 0.34 -13.52 -11.20
N GLU A 206 1.08 -12.43 -11.03
CA GLU A 206 0.63 -11.07 -11.31
C GLU A 206 -0.71 -10.75 -10.63
N ASN A 207 -1.77 -10.48 -11.40
CA ASN A 207 -3.10 -10.12 -10.92
C ASN A 207 -4.11 -11.28 -11.01
N SER A 208 -3.62 -12.51 -11.07
CA SER A 208 -4.49 -13.65 -11.37
C SER A 208 -4.18 -14.86 -10.51
N LEU A 209 -5.23 -15.50 -10.04
CA LEU A 209 -5.19 -16.81 -9.41
C LEU A 209 -5.26 -17.89 -10.49
N TYR A 210 -4.31 -18.80 -10.48
CA TYR A 210 -4.31 -19.98 -11.35
C TYR A 210 -4.66 -21.20 -10.52
N ILE A 211 -5.50 -22.08 -11.06
CA ILE A 211 -5.79 -23.38 -10.45
C ILE A 211 -5.56 -24.50 -11.46
N PHE A 212 -5.05 -25.63 -10.97
CA PHE A 212 -4.80 -26.81 -11.79
C PHE A 212 -5.35 -28.08 -11.13
N GLY A 213 -6.07 -28.87 -11.92
CA GLY A 213 -6.52 -30.21 -11.57
C GLY A 213 -7.41 -30.27 -10.33
N GLY A 214 -7.19 -31.32 -9.52
CA GLY A 214 -7.98 -31.66 -8.35
C GLY A 214 -8.92 -32.84 -8.59
N TYR A 215 -9.91 -33.02 -7.71
CA TYR A 215 -10.90 -34.08 -7.78
C TYR A 215 -12.30 -33.48 -7.58
N ASN A 216 -13.19 -33.69 -8.54
CA ASN A 216 -14.57 -33.17 -8.47
C ASN A 216 -15.56 -34.12 -7.79
N GLY A 217 -15.11 -35.30 -7.36
CA GLY A 217 -15.96 -36.33 -6.81
C GLY A 217 -16.27 -37.50 -7.76
N VAL A 218 -15.88 -37.37 -9.03
CA VAL A 218 -16.00 -38.42 -10.04
C VAL A 218 -14.66 -38.66 -10.73
N HIS A 219 -13.99 -37.60 -11.18
CA HIS A 219 -12.76 -37.66 -11.95
C HIS A 219 -11.63 -36.88 -11.27
N VAL A 220 -10.40 -37.41 -11.39
CA VAL A 220 -9.18 -36.65 -11.17
C VAL A 220 -8.97 -35.79 -12.42
N LEU A 221 -8.79 -34.48 -12.20
CA LEU A 221 -8.82 -33.46 -13.24
C LEU A 221 -7.41 -33.06 -13.65
N ASN A 222 -7.27 -32.66 -14.92
CA ASN A 222 -6.07 -32.02 -15.48
C ASN A 222 -6.40 -30.71 -16.21
N ASP A 223 -7.55 -30.11 -15.89
CA ASP A 223 -7.95 -28.80 -16.38
C ASP A 223 -7.13 -27.68 -15.72
N PHE A 224 -6.94 -26.59 -16.46
CA PHE A 224 -6.16 -25.43 -16.02
C PHE A 224 -6.99 -24.16 -16.19
N TYR A 225 -7.14 -23.38 -15.13
CA TYR A 225 -7.92 -22.15 -15.15
C TYR A 225 -7.15 -20.97 -14.59
N LYS A 226 -7.60 -19.79 -15.01
CA LYS A 226 -7.19 -18.49 -14.49
C LYS A 226 -8.41 -17.71 -14.02
N PHE A 227 -8.34 -17.14 -12.83
CA PHE A 227 -9.29 -16.16 -12.31
C PHE A 227 -8.61 -14.80 -12.16
N ARG A 228 -9.22 -13.77 -12.74
CA ARG A 228 -8.72 -12.39 -12.60
C ARG A 228 -9.08 -11.83 -11.23
N LEU A 229 -8.08 -11.48 -10.43
CA LEU A 229 -8.27 -10.80 -9.14
C LEU A 229 -8.41 -9.29 -9.37
N LYS A 230 -9.27 -8.63 -8.58
CA LYS A 230 -9.34 -7.16 -8.61
C LYS A 230 -7.99 -6.59 -8.15
N PRO A 231 -7.43 -5.61 -8.87
CA PRO A 231 -6.27 -4.90 -8.37
C PRO A 231 -6.59 -4.31 -6.99
N VAL A 232 -5.62 -4.38 -6.07
CA VAL A 232 -5.74 -3.71 -4.76
C VAL A 232 -5.95 -2.23 -5.04
N SER A 233 -7.11 -1.69 -4.63
CA SER A 233 -7.39 -0.26 -4.71
C SER A 233 -6.55 0.46 -3.67
N VAL A 234 -5.32 0.83 -4.03
CA VAL A 234 -4.54 1.77 -3.24
C VAL A 234 -5.19 3.15 -3.38
N PRO A 235 -5.78 3.73 -2.32
CA PRO A 235 -6.34 5.08 -2.41
C PRO A 235 -5.23 6.07 -2.81
N PRO A 236 -5.55 7.12 -3.57
CA PRO A 236 -4.55 8.11 -3.96
C PRO A 236 -3.89 8.72 -2.72
N PRO A 237 -2.61 9.14 -2.81
CA PRO A 237 -1.91 9.76 -1.69
C PRO A 237 -2.71 10.97 -1.17
N ALA A 238 -3.02 10.99 0.13
CA ALA A 238 -3.76 12.08 0.78
C ALA A 238 -2.84 13.14 1.41
N LEU A 239 -1.52 12.92 1.40
CA LEU A 239 -0.55 13.77 2.11
C LEU A 239 -0.68 15.25 1.74
N VAL A 240 -0.81 15.56 0.45
CA VAL A 240 -0.93 16.95 -0.03
C VAL A 240 -2.22 17.60 0.48
N GLN A 241 -3.34 16.86 0.42
CA GLN A 241 -4.64 17.33 0.92
C GLN A 241 -4.64 17.49 2.45
N ASP A 242 -3.92 16.62 3.16
CA ASP A 242 -3.79 16.69 4.62
C ASP A 242 -2.92 17.87 5.04
N LEU A 243 -1.80 18.14 4.34
CA LEU A 243 -0.99 19.34 4.56
C LEU A 243 -1.75 20.61 4.21
N GLN A 244 -2.58 20.61 3.15
CA GLN A 244 -3.40 21.77 2.79
C GLN A 244 -4.34 22.20 3.93
N LYS A 245 -4.81 21.26 4.76
CA LYS A 245 -5.68 21.57 5.91
C LYS A 245 -4.99 22.42 6.98
N LEU A 246 -3.65 22.42 7.03
CA LEU A 246 -2.85 23.15 8.01
C LEU A 246 -2.67 24.64 7.66
N ILE A 247 -2.91 25.04 6.41
CA ILE A 247 -2.70 26.41 5.96
C ILE A 247 -3.60 27.36 6.76
N ASN A 248 -2.98 28.38 7.37
CA ASN A 248 -3.66 29.43 8.11
C ASN A 248 -4.58 28.91 9.24
N ARG A 249 -4.14 27.87 9.95
CA ARG A 249 -4.82 27.33 11.14
C ARG A 249 -4.22 27.86 12.44
N PRO A 250 -4.96 28.64 13.24
CA PRO A 250 -4.46 29.15 14.52
C PRO A 250 -4.14 28.04 15.53
N GLU A 251 -4.85 26.91 15.50
CA GLU A 251 -4.72 25.86 16.53
C GLU A 251 -3.44 25.03 16.40
N LEU A 252 -2.85 25.00 15.20
CA LEU A 252 -1.73 24.12 14.86
C LEU A 252 -0.48 24.92 14.46
N CYS A 253 -0.49 26.24 14.61
CA CYS A 253 0.65 27.09 14.24
C CYS A 253 1.65 27.26 15.38
N ASP A 254 2.91 27.42 15.01
CA ASP A 254 4.02 27.80 15.91
C ASP A 254 4.71 29.11 15.45
N VAL A 255 4.15 29.77 14.43
CA VAL A 255 4.55 31.10 13.97
C VAL A 255 3.37 31.84 13.35
N THR A 256 3.30 33.15 13.63
CA THR A 256 2.32 34.07 13.06
C THR A 256 3.03 35.17 12.28
N PHE A 257 2.55 35.47 11.08
CA PHE A 257 3.00 36.60 10.25
C PHE A 257 1.95 37.71 10.24
N LEU A 258 2.41 38.96 10.21
CA LEU A 258 1.56 40.12 10.02
C LEU A 258 1.81 40.70 8.62
N VAL A 259 0.79 40.61 7.76
CA VAL A 259 0.86 41.06 6.35
C VAL A 259 -0.32 42.00 6.10
N GLU A 260 -0.04 43.27 5.75
CA GLU A 260 -1.07 44.30 5.55
C GLU A 260 -2.05 44.42 6.75
N GLY A 261 -1.54 44.24 7.97
CA GLY A 261 -2.34 44.29 9.20
C GLY A 261 -3.19 43.05 9.48
N LYS A 262 -3.05 41.98 8.68
CA LYS A 262 -3.75 40.70 8.86
C LYS A 262 -2.79 39.62 9.34
N GLU A 263 -3.23 38.85 10.32
CA GLU A 263 -2.47 37.71 10.85
C GLU A 263 -2.60 36.49 9.94
N ILE A 264 -1.49 35.80 9.74
CA ILE A 264 -1.39 34.57 8.97
C ILE A 264 -0.62 33.53 9.77
N HIS A 265 -1.24 32.39 10.01
CA HIS A 265 -0.71 31.31 10.87
C HIS A 265 -0.01 30.23 10.04
N ALA A 266 1.17 29.78 10.47
CA ALA A 266 1.97 28.79 9.74
C ALA A 266 2.84 27.90 10.66
N ASN A 267 3.55 26.93 10.05
CA ASN A 267 4.42 25.98 10.71
C ASN A 267 5.89 26.20 10.36
N ARG A 268 6.72 26.58 11.34
CA ARG A 268 8.15 26.89 11.19
C ARG A 268 8.91 25.76 10.49
N ALA A 269 8.62 24.51 10.85
CA ALA A 269 9.27 23.34 10.28
C ALA A 269 9.00 23.21 8.76
N ILE A 270 7.75 23.39 8.32
CA ILE A 270 7.38 23.30 6.91
C ILE A 270 8.05 24.43 6.14
N LEU A 271 7.98 25.66 6.66
CA LEU A 271 8.59 26.83 6.02
C LEU A 271 10.10 26.66 5.87
N ALA A 272 10.80 26.25 6.92
CA ALA A 272 12.26 26.12 6.93
C ALA A 272 12.78 24.98 6.06
N VAL A 273 12.04 23.87 5.94
CA VAL A 273 12.42 22.78 5.03
C VAL A 273 12.23 23.19 3.56
N ARG A 274 11.27 24.06 3.28
CA ARG A 274 10.82 24.39 1.92
C ARG A 274 11.37 25.70 1.39
N SER A 275 12.04 26.49 2.23
CA SER A 275 12.62 27.79 1.88
C SER A 275 13.85 28.09 2.75
N GLU A 276 15.00 28.30 2.11
CA GLU A 276 16.21 28.71 2.82
C GLU A 276 16.05 30.11 3.45
N TYR A 277 15.28 31.00 2.80
CA TYR A 277 14.93 32.30 3.37
C TYR A 277 14.21 32.15 4.72
N PHE A 278 13.16 31.33 4.78
CA PHE A 278 12.42 31.13 6.04
C PHE A 278 13.25 30.38 7.08
N LYS A 279 14.10 29.44 6.66
CA LYS A 279 15.02 28.75 7.57
C LYS A 279 15.98 29.73 8.26
N VAL A 280 16.63 30.60 7.49
CA VAL A 280 17.55 31.62 8.02
C VAL A 280 16.80 32.62 8.90
N MET A 281 15.64 33.10 8.44
CA MET A 281 14.80 34.03 9.19
C MET A 281 14.32 33.46 10.52
N LEU A 282 13.90 32.19 10.56
CA LEU A 282 13.29 31.61 11.76
C LEU A 282 14.34 31.07 12.74
N PHE A 283 15.45 30.52 12.26
CA PHE A 283 16.37 29.72 13.09
C PHE A 283 17.80 30.25 13.17
N SER A 284 18.22 31.19 12.32
CA SER A 284 19.62 31.64 12.27
C SER A 284 19.86 33.04 12.85
N GLY A 285 18.82 33.72 13.36
CA GLY A 285 18.93 35.01 14.06
C GLY A 285 19.48 36.19 13.22
N GLY A 286 19.59 36.01 11.90
CA GLY A 286 20.28 36.95 11.00
C GLY A 286 19.39 37.97 10.30
N MET A 287 18.08 37.97 10.55
CA MET A 287 17.12 38.87 9.90
C MET A 287 16.52 39.84 10.91
N ARG A 288 16.34 41.11 10.54
CA ARG A 288 15.85 42.18 11.44
C ARG A 288 14.47 41.85 12.03
N GLU A 289 13.69 41.09 11.27
CA GLU A 289 12.39 40.50 11.60
C GLU A 289 12.48 39.41 12.68
N SER A 290 13.61 38.72 12.78
CA SER A 290 13.87 37.66 13.78
C SER A 290 14.46 38.18 15.10
N ILE A 291 15.12 39.35 15.06
CA ILE A 291 15.76 39.98 16.22
C ILE A 291 14.73 40.43 17.27
N GLN A 292 13.46 40.59 16.89
CA GLN A 292 12.39 40.89 17.84
C GLN A 292 12.07 39.70 18.78
N MET A 293 12.57 38.49 18.48
CA MET A 293 12.49 37.32 19.38
C MET A 293 13.56 37.28 20.49
N THR A 294 14.66 38.04 20.38
CA THR A 294 15.80 37.94 21.31
C THR A 294 15.93 39.12 22.29
N CYS A 295 14.99 40.06 22.28
CA CYS A 295 15.03 41.26 23.13
C CYS A 295 13.84 41.36 24.12
N GLY A 296 13.36 40.23 24.65
CA GLY A 296 12.42 40.17 25.77
C GLY A 296 13.13 39.63 27.01
N GLY A 297 13.15 40.40 28.09
CA GLY A 297 13.88 40.10 29.32
C GLY A 297 13.42 38.83 30.05
N SER A 298 14.22 38.46 31.03
CA SER A 298 14.24 37.22 31.83
C SER A 298 12.98 36.80 32.60
N ASP A 299 11.84 37.48 32.45
CA ASP A 299 10.68 37.27 33.31
C ASP A 299 9.38 37.62 32.56
N MET A 300 8.72 36.64 31.91
CA MET A 300 7.29 36.60 31.50
C MET A 300 6.99 35.36 30.62
N ASP A 301 5.77 34.84 30.70
CA ASP A 301 5.27 33.57 30.11
C ASP A 301 5.85 33.17 28.74
N SER A 302 6.35 31.93 28.68
CA SER A 302 7.23 31.39 27.63
C SER A 302 6.57 30.99 26.29
N ASP A 303 5.33 31.40 26.01
CA ASP A 303 4.57 30.88 24.86
C ASP A 303 4.14 31.95 23.84
N TYR A 304 4.38 33.24 24.12
CA TYR A 304 3.97 34.32 23.23
C TYR A 304 5.12 34.78 22.33
N SER A 305 5.15 34.29 21.10
CA SER A 305 5.99 34.84 20.03
C SER A 305 5.26 35.98 19.33
N PRO A 306 5.80 37.22 19.30
CA PRO A 306 5.14 38.32 18.59
C PRO A 306 5.05 38.04 17.08
N PRO A 307 3.98 38.50 16.39
CA PRO A 307 3.85 38.32 14.94
C PRO A 307 5.02 38.93 14.15
N ILE A 308 5.49 38.20 13.15
CA ILE A 308 6.58 38.64 12.27
C ILE A 308 6.00 39.50 11.14
N GLU A 309 6.36 40.78 11.09
CA GLU A 309 5.84 41.73 10.10
C GLU A 309 6.53 41.57 8.73
N LEU A 310 5.75 41.39 7.65
CA LEU A 310 6.24 41.35 6.26
C LEU A 310 5.71 42.56 5.49
N LYS A 311 6.62 43.44 5.03
CA LYS A 311 6.26 44.78 4.49
C LYS A 311 6.09 44.88 2.98
N ASP A 312 6.67 43.97 2.19
CA ASP A 312 6.61 44.04 0.72
C ASP A 312 6.11 42.73 0.09
N VAL A 313 5.02 42.23 0.65
CA VAL A 313 4.18 41.19 0.06
C VAL A 313 2.74 41.48 0.44
N SER A 314 1.80 41.35 -0.49
CA SER A 314 0.39 41.52 -0.17
C SER A 314 -0.17 40.24 0.49
N HIS A 315 -1.21 40.40 1.29
CA HIS A 315 -1.83 39.28 1.99
C HIS A 315 -2.28 38.14 1.04
N PRO A 316 -2.96 38.42 -0.10
CA PRO A 316 -3.34 37.36 -1.05
C PRO A 316 -2.15 36.61 -1.65
N VAL A 317 -1.04 37.31 -1.91
CA VAL A 317 0.18 36.70 -2.49
C VAL A 317 0.88 35.82 -1.46
N PHE A 318 0.95 36.26 -0.20
CA PHE A 318 1.57 35.44 0.84
C PHE A 318 0.76 34.17 1.14
N LEU A 319 -0.57 34.21 1.07
CA LEU A 319 -1.39 32.99 1.13
C LEU A 319 -1.07 32.00 0.00
N LYS A 320 -0.79 32.49 -1.21
CA LYS A 320 -0.35 31.64 -2.33
C LYS A 320 1.05 31.07 -2.14
N VAL A 321 1.95 31.83 -1.53
CA VAL A 321 3.25 31.32 -1.09
C VAL A 321 3.08 30.18 -0.08
N LEU A 322 2.19 30.34 0.91
CA LEU A 322 1.89 29.26 1.86
C LEU A 322 1.22 28.05 1.19
N GLU A 323 0.25 28.26 0.30
CA GLU A 323 -0.36 27.18 -0.49
C GLU A 323 0.71 26.33 -1.18
N TYR A 324 1.67 26.98 -1.84
CA TYR A 324 2.81 26.30 -2.47
C TYR A 324 3.74 25.59 -1.47
N LEU A 325 4.06 26.21 -0.34
CA LEU A 325 4.98 25.61 0.64
C LEU A 325 4.42 24.31 1.22
N TYR A 326 3.10 24.24 1.41
CA TYR A 326 2.39 23.07 1.96
C TYR A 326 2.01 22.03 0.91
N THR A 327 1.72 22.44 -0.33
CA THR A 327 1.13 21.53 -1.34
C THR A 327 2.00 21.33 -2.58
N ASP A 328 3.08 22.09 -2.73
CA ASP A 328 3.93 22.13 -3.92
C ASP A 328 3.14 22.45 -5.22
N SER A 329 1.96 23.06 -5.07
CA SER A 329 1.02 23.38 -6.16
C SER A 329 0.34 24.73 -5.89
N ILE A 330 -0.19 25.34 -6.97
CA ILE A 330 -0.97 26.58 -6.90
C ILE A 330 -2.17 26.45 -7.86
N CYS A 331 -3.38 26.78 -7.39
CA CYS A 331 -4.61 26.61 -8.19
C CYS A 331 -5.03 27.85 -9.00
N ASP A 332 -4.49 29.03 -8.70
CA ASP A 332 -4.82 30.29 -9.39
C ASP A 332 -3.52 31.01 -9.75
N THR A 333 -3.27 31.12 -11.05
CA THR A 333 -2.04 31.67 -11.63
C THR A 333 -2.29 32.84 -12.56
N SER A 334 -3.51 33.39 -12.57
CA SER A 334 -3.87 34.56 -13.40
C SER A 334 -2.80 35.66 -13.33
N LEU A 335 -2.53 36.38 -14.43
CA LEU A 335 -1.47 37.40 -14.48
C LEU A 335 -1.53 38.42 -13.32
N GLU A 336 -2.72 38.75 -12.82
CA GLU A 336 -2.91 39.66 -11.67
C GLU A 336 -2.23 39.15 -10.39
N VAL A 337 -2.26 37.83 -10.16
CA VAL A 337 -1.63 37.18 -9.00
C VAL A 337 -0.24 36.65 -9.35
N GLY A 338 -0.05 36.15 -10.57
CA GLY A 338 1.16 35.51 -11.06
C GLY A 338 2.38 36.43 -11.08
N VAL A 339 2.22 37.69 -11.49
CA VAL A 339 3.35 38.65 -11.50
C VAL A 339 3.81 38.99 -10.07
N PRO A 340 2.94 39.40 -9.14
CA PRO A 340 3.31 39.57 -7.73
C PRO A 340 3.86 38.28 -7.07
N LEU A 341 3.30 37.12 -7.41
CA LEU A 341 3.76 35.83 -6.88
C LEU A 341 5.15 35.46 -7.38
N LEU A 342 5.48 35.74 -8.63
CA LEU A 342 6.83 35.56 -9.18
C LEU A 342 7.85 36.39 -8.39
N ILE A 343 7.54 37.67 -8.14
CA ILE A 343 8.39 38.56 -7.34
C ILE A 343 8.57 38.02 -5.92
N ALA A 344 7.49 37.54 -5.29
CA ALA A 344 7.54 36.93 -3.96
C ALA A 344 8.36 35.63 -3.96
N SER A 345 8.25 34.79 -5.00
CA SER A 345 8.99 33.54 -5.11
C SER A 345 10.50 33.74 -5.17
N GLU A 346 10.96 34.79 -5.86
CA GLU A 346 12.38 35.17 -5.91
C GLU A 346 12.87 35.68 -4.55
N ARG A 347 12.06 36.52 -3.88
CA ARG A 347 12.35 37.03 -2.53
C ARG A 347 12.48 35.91 -1.49
N PHE A 348 11.57 34.94 -1.53
CA PHE A 348 11.52 33.83 -0.58
C PHE A 348 12.36 32.62 -1.00
N MET A 349 13.19 32.76 -2.05
CA MET A 349 14.08 31.72 -2.56
C MET A 349 13.35 30.41 -2.92
N LEU A 350 12.25 30.53 -3.66
CA LEU A 350 11.37 29.42 -4.06
C LEU A 350 11.55 29.12 -5.56
N ASP A 351 12.66 28.48 -5.93
CA ASP A 351 13.06 28.31 -7.34
C ASP A 351 12.02 27.59 -8.21
N ARG A 352 11.37 26.54 -7.69
CA ARG A 352 10.33 25.83 -8.45
C ARG A 352 9.05 26.66 -8.57
N LEU A 353 8.64 27.40 -7.54
CA LEU A 353 7.50 28.32 -7.64
C LEU A 353 7.80 29.43 -8.66
N LYS A 354 9.03 29.94 -8.67
CA LYS A 354 9.52 30.91 -9.65
C LYS A 354 9.32 30.38 -11.07
N ALA A 355 9.84 29.18 -11.35
CA ALA A 355 9.69 28.54 -12.66
C ALA A 355 8.22 28.33 -13.08
N LEU A 356 7.35 27.92 -12.15
CA LEU A 356 5.92 27.76 -12.41
C LEU A 356 5.25 29.09 -12.78
N CYS A 357 5.57 30.17 -12.07
CA CYS A 357 5.02 31.49 -12.36
C CYS A 357 5.53 32.02 -13.71
N GLU A 358 6.81 31.83 -14.02
CA GLU A 358 7.39 32.22 -15.32
C GLU A 358 6.72 31.49 -16.49
N ASP A 359 6.50 30.18 -16.39
CA ASP A 359 5.81 29.41 -17.43
C ASP A 359 4.38 29.91 -17.65
N ASN A 360 3.64 30.18 -16.57
CA ASN A 360 2.29 30.72 -16.69
C ASN A 360 2.26 32.09 -17.36
N ILE A 361 3.15 33.00 -16.94
CA ILE A 361 3.24 34.34 -17.52
C ILE A 361 3.61 34.26 -19.02
N ARG A 362 4.52 33.37 -19.42
CA ARG A 362 4.86 33.16 -20.85
C ARG A 362 3.66 32.72 -21.69
N ARG A 363 2.68 32.02 -21.11
CA ARG A 363 1.49 31.53 -21.81
C ARG A 363 0.39 32.59 -21.93
N GLU A 364 0.30 33.51 -20.97
CA GLU A 364 -0.76 34.53 -20.90
C GLU A 364 -0.33 35.93 -21.37
N ILE A 365 0.97 36.15 -21.61
CA ILE A 365 1.50 37.44 -22.07
C ILE A 365 0.91 37.83 -23.43
N SER A 366 0.57 39.11 -23.58
CA SER A 366 -0.05 39.68 -24.77
C SER A 366 0.48 41.10 -25.02
N VAL A 367 0.20 41.63 -26.22
CA VAL A 367 0.57 43.02 -26.58
C VAL A 367 -0.09 44.07 -25.67
N GLU A 368 -1.24 43.75 -25.07
CA GLU A 368 -1.97 44.66 -24.19
C GLU A 368 -1.36 44.76 -22.78
N ASN A 369 -0.70 43.69 -22.30
CA ASN A 369 -0.19 43.61 -20.92
C ASN A 369 1.34 43.66 -20.81
N VAL A 370 2.08 43.42 -21.89
CA VAL A 370 3.54 43.27 -21.86
C VAL A 370 4.29 44.49 -21.33
N ILE A 371 3.86 45.71 -21.66
CA ILE A 371 4.51 46.94 -21.19
C ILE A 371 4.34 47.08 -19.66
N GLY A 372 3.15 46.78 -19.14
CA GLY A 372 2.89 46.78 -17.69
C GLY A 372 3.75 45.75 -16.96
N ILE A 373 3.89 44.55 -17.53
CA ILE A 373 4.74 43.48 -17.00
C ILE A 373 6.22 43.91 -17.03
N PHE A 374 6.68 44.54 -18.10
CA PHE A 374 8.06 45.03 -18.22
C PHE A 374 8.36 46.10 -17.16
N ILE A 375 7.47 47.08 -16.98
CA ILE A 375 7.62 48.13 -15.95
C ILE A 375 7.63 47.51 -14.55
N ALA A 376 6.74 46.57 -14.27
CA ALA A 376 6.70 45.85 -13.00
C ALA A 376 8.00 45.06 -12.74
N SER A 377 8.52 44.38 -13.77
CA SER A 377 9.77 43.63 -13.68
C SER A 377 10.96 44.53 -13.33
N HIS A 378 11.03 45.72 -13.93
CA HIS A 378 12.10 46.67 -13.69
C HIS A 378 12.00 47.27 -12.27
N ARG A 379 10.78 47.63 -11.83
CA ARG A 379 10.53 48.20 -10.50
C ARG A 379 10.91 47.25 -9.36
N HIS A 380 10.71 45.94 -9.57
CA HIS A 380 10.99 44.92 -8.56
C HIS A 380 12.32 44.19 -8.76
N ASN A 381 13.13 44.61 -9.73
CA ASN A 381 14.39 43.96 -10.10
C ASN A 381 14.23 42.45 -10.39
N ALA A 382 13.08 42.05 -10.95
CA ALA A 382 12.76 40.66 -11.26
C ALA A 382 13.33 40.30 -12.63
N ILE A 383 14.55 39.76 -12.65
CA ILE A 383 15.32 39.54 -13.88
C ILE A 383 14.62 38.55 -14.82
N GLY A 384 14.13 37.42 -14.30
CA GLY A 384 13.43 36.41 -15.11
C GLY A 384 12.17 36.96 -15.79
N LEU A 385 11.41 37.80 -15.08
CA LEU A 385 10.23 38.46 -15.64
C LEU A 385 10.59 39.48 -16.73
N LYS A 386 11.69 40.21 -16.51
CA LYS A 386 12.20 41.21 -17.45
C LYS A 386 12.60 40.57 -18.77
N ASP A 387 13.29 39.43 -18.71
CA ASP A 387 13.71 38.69 -19.91
C ASP A 387 12.51 38.18 -20.71
N ILE A 388 11.49 37.63 -20.03
CA ILE A 388 10.24 37.19 -20.66
C ILE A 388 9.55 38.34 -21.40
N ALA A 389 9.39 39.48 -20.73
CA ALA A 389 8.73 40.64 -21.32
C ALA A 389 9.54 41.21 -22.51
N LEU A 390 10.86 41.30 -22.38
CA LEU A 390 11.73 41.82 -23.43
C LEU A 390 11.76 40.90 -24.66
N GLU A 391 11.80 39.58 -24.46
CA GLU A 391 11.71 38.61 -25.55
C GLU A 391 10.39 38.75 -26.32
N PHE A 392 9.28 38.94 -25.61
CA PHE A 392 7.98 39.14 -26.24
C PHE A 392 7.90 40.47 -27.00
N ILE A 393 8.42 41.56 -26.43
CA ILE A 393 8.50 42.88 -27.09
C ILE A 393 9.29 42.77 -28.40
N LEU A 394 10.48 42.16 -28.36
CA LEU A 394 11.35 42.01 -29.54
C LEU A 394 10.68 41.22 -30.67
N LYS A 395 9.86 40.21 -30.33
CA LYS A 395 9.11 39.42 -31.32
C LYS A 395 7.92 40.20 -31.93
N ASN A 396 7.44 41.24 -31.27
CA ASN A 396 6.23 42.00 -31.66
C ASN A 396 6.50 43.49 -31.94
N LEU A 397 7.74 43.87 -32.31
CA LEU A 397 8.14 45.27 -32.57
C LEU A 397 7.35 45.97 -33.69
N ASN A 398 6.64 45.23 -34.54
CA ASN A 398 5.81 45.81 -35.59
C ASN A 398 4.39 46.13 -35.13
N ASP A 399 4.00 45.77 -33.90
CA ASP A 399 2.68 46.05 -33.34
C ASP A 399 2.61 47.52 -32.85
N PRO A 400 1.61 48.31 -33.30
CA PRO A 400 1.47 49.71 -32.89
C PRO A 400 1.36 49.91 -31.38
N THR A 401 0.77 48.94 -30.66
CA THR A 401 0.56 49.01 -29.20
C THR A 401 1.89 48.94 -28.45
N VAL A 402 2.80 48.09 -28.93
CA VAL A 402 4.15 47.90 -28.36
C VAL A 402 5.08 49.08 -28.71
N MET A 403 4.86 49.74 -29.85
CA MET A 403 5.68 50.87 -30.29
C MET A 403 5.33 52.20 -29.60
N VAL A 404 4.10 52.33 -29.08
CA VAL A 404 3.61 53.56 -28.43
C VAL A 404 3.82 53.55 -26.92
N GLY A 405 3.77 52.37 -26.28
CA GLY A 405 4.03 52.17 -24.85
C GLY A 405 5.50 52.01 -24.53
#